data_AF-A0A246STP7-F1
#
_entry.id   AF-A0A246STP7-F1
#
_cell.length_a   1.000
_cell.length_b   1.000
_cell.length_c   1.000
_cell.angle_alpha   90.00
_cell.angle_beta   90.00
_cell.angle_gamma   90.00
#
_symmetry.space_group_name_H-M   'P 1'
#
loop_
_entity.id
_entity.type
_entity.pdbx_description
1 polymer ?
#
loop_
_entity_poly.entity_id
_entity_poly.type
_entity_poly.pdbx_seq_one_letter_code
_entity_poly.pdbx_strand_id
1 'polypeptide(L)'
;MAGYDDRYVEITTRLRSVQSFCDFLSQGGTVRIAPAEGASYKDVTAVLLERNRREAEVLARTRRQLYPELADEDVTPPLYSRH
;
A
#
# COMPACT_ATOMS: atom_id res chain seq x y z
N MET A 1 -22.09 6.49 -11.49
CA MET A 1 -21.04 7.26 -10.80
C MET A 1 -20.50 6.55 -9.55
N ALA A 2 -21.25 5.67 -8.87
CA ALA A 2 -20.75 4.91 -7.70
C ALA A 2 -19.48 4.08 -7.96
N GLY A 3 -19.40 3.33 -9.07
CA GLY A 3 -18.22 2.49 -9.36
C GLY A 3 -16.92 3.24 -9.69
N TYR A 4 -17.01 4.54 -10.02
CA TYR A 4 -15.82 5.38 -10.24
C TYR A 4 -15.17 5.76 -8.89
N ASP A 5 -16.00 6.03 -7.89
CA ASP A 5 -15.61 6.38 -6.52
C ASP A 5 -15.06 5.15 -5.77
N ASP A 6 -15.73 4.00 -5.87
CA ASP A 6 -15.29 2.74 -5.25
C ASP A 6 -13.85 2.36 -5.67
N ARG A 7 -13.54 2.48 -6.97
CA ARG A 7 -12.22 2.16 -7.51
C ARG A 7 -11.16 3.19 -7.12
N TYR A 8 -11.53 4.45 -6.96
CA TYR A 8 -10.64 5.48 -6.43
C TYR A 8 -10.28 5.20 -4.97
N VAL A 9 -11.30 4.88 -4.15
CA VAL A 9 -11.13 4.50 -2.74
C VAL A 9 -10.27 3.25 -2.62
N GLU A 10 -10.48 2.23 -3.45
CA GLU A 10 -9.68 1.01 -3.46
C GLU A 10 -8.19 1.29 -3.72
N ILE A 11 -7.89 2.03 -4.80
CA ILE A 11 -6.50 2.36 -5.17
C ILE A 11 -5.83 3.20 -4.09
N THR A 12 -6.52 4.21 -3.56
CA THR A 12 -5.99 5.11 -2.53
C THR A 12 -5.75 4.37 -1.21
N THR A 13 -6.69 3.52 -0.80
CA THR A 13 -6.55 2.70 0.41
C THR A 13 -5.39 1.72 0.29
N ARG A 14 -5.27 1.04 -0.87
CA ARG A 14 -4.15 0.13 -1.12
C ARG A 14 -2.82 0.86 -1.12
N LEU A 15 -2.73 2.02 -1.78
CA LEU A 15 -1.52 2.85 -1.79
C LEU A 15 -1.07 3.21 -0.37
N ARG A 16 -2.00 3.66 0.48
CA ARG A 16 -1.71 3.98 1.89
C ARG A 16 -1.24 2.77 2.69
N SER A 17 -1.90 1.62 2.52
CA SER A 17 -1.49 0.38 3.19
C SER A 17 -0.05 -0.01 2.82
N VAL A 18 0.28 0.04 1.53
CA VAL A 18 1.63 -0.28 1.03
C VAL A 18 2.67 0.74 1.54
N GLN A 19 2.33 2.02 1.57
CA GLN A 19 3.21 3.07 2.12
C GLN A 19 3.47 2.87 3.61
N SER A 20 2.42 2.68 4.42
CA SER A 20 2.54 2.40 5.85
C SER A 20 3.38 1.14 6.12
N PHE A 21 3.25 0.11 5.29
CA PHE A 21 4.08 -1.08 5.39
C PHE A 21 5.55 -0.78 5.07
N CYS A 22 5.84 -0.01 4.03
CA CYS A 22 7.20 0.43 3.71
C CYS A 22 7.81 1.27 4.84
N ASP A 23 7.03 2.13 5.48
CA ASP A 23 7.44 2.95 6.60
C ASP A 23 7.76 2.08 7.82
N PHE A 24 6.91 1.10 8.14
CA PHE A 24 7.17 0.11 9.19
C PHE A 24 8.53 -0.59 8.99
N LEU A 25 8.81 -1.08 7.77
CA LEU A 25 10.09 -1.73 7.48
C LEU A 25 11.27 -0.75 7.55
N SER A 26 11.08 0.48 7.06
CA SER A 26 12.13 1.51 7.06
C SER A 26 12.48 2.00 8.47
N GLN A 27 11.56 1.91 9.42
CA GLN A 27 11.75 2.24 10.84
C GLN A 27 12.38 1.09 11.66
N GLY A 28 12.85 0.02 11.00
CA GLY A 28 13.49 -1.12 11.65
C GLY A 28 12.57 -2.31 11.88
N GLY A 29 11.33 -2.28 11.36
CA GLY A 29 10.48 -3.46 11.29
C GLY A 29 11.12 -4.54 10.40
N THR A 30 11.11 -5.78 10.88
CA THR A 30 11.67 -6.92 10.14
C THR A 30 10.58 -7.93 9.79
N VAL A 31 10.66 -8.50 8.60
CA VAL A 31 9.76 -9.58 8.17
C VAL A 31 10.59 -10.82 7.88
N ARG A 32 10.18 -11.92 8.51
CA ARG A 32 10.82 -13.22 8.33
C ARG A 32 9.77 -14.26 7.94
N ILE A 33 10.13 -15.13 7.02
CA ILE A 33 9.24 -16.21 6.55
C ILE A 33 9.92 -17.56 6.71
N ALA A 34 9.14 -18.57 7.10
CA ALA A 34 9.53 -19.97 6.93
C ALA A 34 8.96 -20.43 5.58
N PRO A 35 9.80 -20.81 4.59
CA PRO A 35 9.31 -21.16 3.25
C PRO A 35 8.54 -22.50 3.22
N ALA A 36 8.67 -23.31 4.25
CA ALA A 36 7.96 -24.56 4.45
C ALA A 36 7.78 -24.81 5.95
N GLU A 37 6.87 -25.70 6.33
CA GLU A 37 6.73 -26.13 7.72
C GLU A 37 8.04 -26.77 8.23
N GLY A 38 8.44 -26.40 9.45
CA GLY A 38 9.70 -26.84 10.05
C GLY A 38 10.96 -26.19 9.50
N ALA A 39 10.88 -25.33 8.47
CA ALA A 39 12.02 -24.59 7.96
C ALA A 39 12.39 -23.40 8.87
N SER A 40 13.66 -22.98 8.83
CA SER A 40 14.10 -21.79 9.54
C SER A 40 13.52 -20.51 8.93
N TYR A 41 13.22 -19.55 9.81
CA TYR A 41 12.79 -18.23 9.40
C TYR A 41 13.93 -17.50 8.70
N LYS A 42 13.67 -17.04 7.47
CA LYS A 42 14.60 -16.23 6.67
C LYS A 42 14.14 -14.80 6.64
N ASP A 43 15.09 -13.87 6.80
CA ASP A 43 14.83 -12.45 6.64
C ASP A 43 14.56 -12.12 5.16
N VAL A 44 13.40 -11.52 4.92
CA VAL A 44 12.96 -11.07 3.59
C VAL A 44 12.63 -9.59 3.57
N THR A 45 13.03 -8.85 4.62
CA THR A 45 12.71 -7.43 4.82
C THR A 45 13.10 -6.59 3.62
N ALA A 46 14.35 -6.70 3.16
CA ALA A 46 14.85 -5.90 2.04
C ALA A 46 14.10 -6.20 0.73
N VAL A 47 13.83 -7.49 0.46
CA VAL A 47 13.12 -7.94 -0.74
C VAL A 47 11.67 -7.43 -0.73
N LEU A 48 11.00 -7.52 0.41
CA LEU A 48 9.63 -7.02 0.56
C LEU A 48 9.58 -5.49 0.48
N LEU A 49 10.54 -4.78 1.08
CA LEU A 49 10.59 -3.32 1.00
C LEU A 49 10.74 -2.86 -0.46
N GLU A 50 11.67 -3.44 -1.22
CA GLU A 50 11.87 -3.08 -2.62
C GLU A 50 10.62 -3.37 -3.46
N ARG A 51 10.01 -4.55 -3.29
CA ARG A 51 8.78 -4.93 -3.99
C ARG A 51 7.63 -3.97 -3.69
N ASN A 52 7.41 -3.66 -2.42
CA ASN A 52 6.30 -2.78 -2.01
C ASN A 52 6.53 -1.33 -2.45
N ARG A 53 7.78 -0.83 -2.46
CA ARG A 53 8.08 0.50 -3.04
C ARG A 53 7.70 0.58 -4.52
N ARG A 54 8.05 -0.43 -5.31
CA ARG A 54 7.66 -0.51 -6.73
C ARG A 54 6.13 -0.55 -6.89
N GLU A 55 5.44 -1.31 -6.03
CA GLU A 55 3.98 -1.37 -6.03
C GLU A 55 3.36 0.00 -5.70
N ALA A 56 3.86 0.70 -4.68
CA ALA A 56 3.40 2.04 -4.33
C ALA A 56 3.57 3.03 -5.49
N GLU A 57 4.71 2.99 -6.19
CA GLU A 57 4.93 3.84 -7.36
C GLU A 57 3.93 3.55 -8.50
N VAL A 58 3.65 2.27 -8.77
CA VAL A 58 2.69 1.87 -9.80
C VAL A 58 1.28 2.32 -9.41
N LEU A 59 0.89 2.16 -8.15
CA LEU A 59 -0.41 2.62 -7.64
C LEU A 59 -0.53 4.15 -7.72
N ALA A 60 0.51 4.88 -7.33
CA ALA A 60 0.54 6.33 -7.41
C ALA A 60 0.42 6.83 -8.87
N ARG A 61 1.16 6.21 -9.80
CA ARG A 61 1.05 6.52 -11.25
C ARG A 61 -0.35 6.21 -11.78
N THR A 62 -0.88 5.04 -11.45
CA THR A 62 -2.24 4.62 -11.85
C THR A 62 -3.30 5.58 -11.32
N ARG A 63 -3.22 5.98 -10.04
CA ARG A 63 -4.15 6.95 -9.44
C ARG A 63 -4.11 8.27 -10.20
N ARG A 64 -2.93 8.83 -10.46
CA ARG A 64 -2.78 10.09 -11.20
C ARG A 64 -3.31 10.03 -12.63
N GLN A 65 -3.13 8.90 -13.31
CA GLN A 65 -3.61 8.74 -14.69
C GLN A 65 -5.13 8.60 -14.79
N LEU A 66 -5.73 7.84 -13.86
CA LEU A 66 -7.17 7.58 -13.87
C LEU A 66 -7.98 8.71 -13.22
N TYR A 67 -7.41 9.39 -12.24
CA TYR A 67 -8.07 10.40 -11.43
C TYR A 67 -7.21 11.68 -11.32
N PRO A 68 -6.90 12.35 -12.45
CA PRO A 68 -6.03 13.53 -12.45
C PRO A 68 -6.61 14.69 -11.61
N GLU A 69 -7.93 14.87 -11.62
CA GLU A 69 -8.64 15.89 -10.85
C GLU A 69 -8.58 15.67 -9.33
N LEU A 70 -8.29 14.44 -8.89
CA LEU A 70 -8.21 14.03 -7.48
C LEU A 70 -6.77 13.69 -7.06
N ALA A 71 -5.79 13.86 -7.96
CA ALA A 71 -4.42 13.39 -7.77
C ALA A 71 -3.70 14.04 -6.58
N ASP A 72 -4.08 15.29 -6.26
CA ASP A 72 -3.51 16.14 -5.21
C ASP A 72 -4.43 16.29 -3.99
N GLU A 73 -5.66 15.80 -4.04
CA GLU A 73 -6.46 15.68 -2.84
C GLU A 73 -5.91 14.51 -2.03
N ASP A 74 -5.32 14.80 -0.87
CA ASP A 74 -5.13 13.81 0.18
C ASP A 74 -6.52 13.49 0.75
N VAL A 75 -7.37 12.84 -0.05
CA VAL A 75 -8.66 12.34 0.39
C VAL A 75 -8.30 11.23 1.38
N THR A 76 -8.21 11.61 2.65
CA THR A 76 -8.56 10.76 3.77
C THR A 76 -10.09 10.68 3.77
N PRO A 77 -10.73 9.76 3.01
CA PRO A 77 -12.06 9.40 3.44
C PRO A 77 -11.88 8.87 4.85
N PRO A 78 -12.66 9.35 5.83
CA PRO A 78 -12.55 8.88 7.19
C PRO A 78 -12.70 7.36 7.15
N LEU A 79 -11.71 6.65 7.69
CA LEU A 79 -11.69 5.17 7.73
C LEU A 79 -12.90 4.58 8.47
N TYR A 80 -13.67 5.44 9.15
CA TYR A 80 -14.87 5.13 9.88
C TYR A 80 -15.95 6.18 9.57
N SER A 81 -17.08 5.75 9.06
CA SER A 81 -18.31 6.53 9.08
C SER A 81 -18.65 6.81 10.55
N ARG A 82 -18.62 8.09 10.96
CA ARG A 82 -19.06 8.52 12.29
C ARG A 82 -20.59 8.42 12.32
N HIS A 83 -21.10 7.29 12.80
CA HIS A 83 -22.51 7.12 13.15
C HIS A 83 -22.83 7.80 14.48
#